data_AF-A0A6V7VA19-F1
#
_entry.id   AF-A0A6V7VA19-F1
#
_cell.length_a   1.000
_cell.length_b   1.000
_cell.length_c   1.000
_cell.angle_alpha   90.00
_cell.angle_beta   90.00
_cell.angle_gamma   90.00
#
_symmetry.space_group_name_H-M   'P 1'
#
loop_
_entity.id
_entity.type
_entity.pdbx_description
1 polymer ?
#
loop_
_entity_poly.entity_id
_entity_poly.type
_entity_poly.pdbx_seq_one_letter_code
_entity_poly.pdbx_strand_id
1 'polypeptide(L)'
;MAYSITVKKFNNLSINKIYGKEFSYEFIKLLNKYKLSDEFILKNKIKVKRPGEKGFVFVVGSNKSFFNYLRTVLVNLKRVFGCKQKIIGFDLGGINEEIKMKKEIDLVCELEWRKFDWNIMPKSVHSSQFFAWKIFIMAQIFSEFDTFIWCDTSIQFVEASALIPLFDSIENGSISPVVLPSDNHHGIRFATNPSRRI
;
A
#
# COMPACT_ATOMS: atom_id res chain seq x y z
N MET A 1 19.15 14.67 16.09
CA MET A 1 18.02 14.76 17.03
C MET A 1 17.81 13.42 17.70
N ALA A 2 17.88 13.35 19.04
CA ALA A 2 17.59 12.14 19.81
C ALA A 2 16.13 12.15 20.27
N TYR A 3 15.41 11.05 20.10
CA TYR A 3 14.08 10.87 20.67
C TYR A 3 14.14 9.80 21.76
N SER A 4 13.48 10.02 22.90
CA SER A 4 13.38 9.02 23.97
C SER A 4 12.01 8.36 23.93
N ILE A 5 11.96 7.03 23.81
CA ILE A 5 10.71 6.27 23.84
C ILE A 5 10.60 5.57 25.19
N THR A 6 9.49 5.74 25.90
CA THR A 6 9.18 4.96 27.09
C THR A 6 8.37 3.73 26.68
N VAL A 7 8.88 2.52 26.96
CA VAL A 7 8.23 1.27 26.57
C VAL A 7 7.67 0.59 27.82
N LYS A 8 6.34 0.47 27.91
CA LYS A 8 5.67 -0.29 28.98
C LYS A 8 5.50 -1.73 28.53
N LYS A 9 6.08 -2.69 29.27
CA LYS A 9 5.96 -4.12 28.99
C LYS A 9 5.43 -4.82 30.24
N PHE A 10 4.25 -5.46 30.14
CA PHE A 10 3.68 -6.34 31.18
C PHE A 10 3.74 -5.79 32.61
N ASN A 11 3.04 -4.68 32.88
CA ASN A 11 2.97 -4.01 34.19
C ASN A 11 4.27 -3.50 34.81
N ASN A 12 5.44 -3.75 34.21
CA ASN A 12 6.70 -3.11 34.56
C ASN A 12 6.99 -1.94 33.60
N LEU A 13 7.23 -0.76 34.16
CA LEU A 13 7.73 0.40 33.43
C LEU A 13 9.25 0.28 33.32
N SER A 14 9.75 -0.01 32.12
CA SER A 14 11.17 0.07 31.81
C SER A 14 11.43 1.27 30.91
N ILE A 15 12.20 2.25 31.40
CA ILE A 15 12.57 3.43 30.61
C ILE A 15 13.84 3.06 29.83
N ASN A 16 13.68 2.70 28.55
CA ASN A 16 14.80 2.47 27.65
C ASN A 16 15.02 3.72 26.80
N LYS A 17 16.09 4.47 27.05
CA LYS A 17 16.51 5.56 26.15
C LYS A 17 17.12 4.94 24.90
N ILE A 18 16.33 4.83 23.83
CA ILE A 18 16.79 4.38 22.52
C ILE A 18 17.25 5.60 21.73
N TYR A 19 18.54 5.67 21.40
CA TYR A 19 19.05 6.71 20.50
C TYR A 19 18.85 6.27 19.05
N GLY A 20 17.89 6.90 18.37
CA GLY A 20 17.73 6.74 16.93
C GLY A 20 18.90 7.35 16.16
N LYS A 21 19.13 6.87 14.94
CA LYS A 21 20.02 7.56 13.99
C LYS A 21 19.29 8.77 13.41
N GLU A 22 20.03 9.83 13.13
CA GLU A 22 19.49 10.96 12.36
C GLU A 22 19.04 10.48 10.98
N PHE A 23 17.92 11.03 10.51
CA PHE A 23 17.45 10.75 9.17
C PHE A 23 18.41 11.39 8.15
N SER A 24 18.87 10.61 7.18
CA SER A 24 19.85 11.07 6.20
C SER A 24 19.23 12.09 5.24
N TYR A 25 19.88 13.25 5.09
CA TYR A 25 19.48 14.30 4.14
C TYR A 25 19.42 13.81 2.69
N GLU A 26 20.14 12.74 2.36
CA GLU A 26 20.13 12.12 1.02
C GLU A 26 18.72 11.67 0.60
N PHE A 27 17.86 11.33 1.56
CA PHE A 27 16.51 10.84 1.31
C PHE A 27 15.45 11.94 1.28
N ILE A 28 15.79 13.21 1.53
CA ILE A 28 14.81 14.31 1.49
C ILE A 28 14.17 14.42 0.09
N LYS A 29 14.97 14.29 -0.97
CA LYS A 29 14.42 14.30 -2.35
C LYS A 29 13.38 13.20 -2.56
N LEU A 30 13.60 12.03 -1.97
CA LEU A 30 12.68 10.90 -2.05
C LEU A 30 11.42 11.17 -1.23
N LEU A 31 11.56 11.67 0.00
CA LEU A 31 10.42 12.06 0.83
C LEU A 31 9.54 13.09 0.13
N ASN A 32 10.14 14.12 -0.46
CA ASN A 32 9.40 15.19 -1.14
C ASN A 32 8.72 14.66 -2.42
N LYS A 33 9.41 13.79 -3.19
CA LYS A 33 8.83 13.14 -4.38
C LYS A 33 7.56 12.37 -4.03
N TYR A 34 7.55 11.67 -2.89
CA TYR A 34 6.42 10.85 -2.44
C TYR A 34 5.52 11.52 -1.42
N LYS A 35 5.74 12.80 -1.11
CA LYS A 35 4.99 13.57 -0.13
C LYS A 35 4.89 12.90 1.25
N LEU A 36 6.01 12.35 1.73
CA LEU A 36 6.12 11.55 2.95
C LEU A 36 6.60 12.33 4.20
N SER A 37 6.77 13.65 4.09
CA SER A 37 7.14 14.54 5.19
C SER A 37 5.92 15.23 5.81
N ASP A 38 6.11 15.77 7.02
CA ASP A 38 5.06 16.47 7.78
C ASP A 38 4.48 17.70 7.06
N GLU A 39 5.20 18.25 6.08
CA GLU A 39 4.72 19.37 5.25
C GLU A 39 3.51 18.98 4.38
N PHE A 40 3.29 17.68 4.15
CA PHE A 40 2.20 17.16 3.31
C PHE A 40 1.04 16.56 4.10
N ILE A 41 0.96 16.80 5.41
CA ILE A 41 -0.15 16.32 6.24
C ILE A 41 -1.49 16.82 5.68
N LEU A 42 -2.39 15.87 5.42
CA LEU A 42 -3.75 16.17 4.99
C LEU A 42 -4.54 16.77 6.16
N LYS A 43 -5.03 17.99 5.98
CA LYS A 43 -5.84 18.71 6.99
C LYS A 43 -7.34 18.44 6.84
N ASN A 44 -7.77 17.96 5.67
CA ASN A 44 -9.17 17.76 5.35
C ASN A 44 -9.60 16.33 5.65
N LYS A 45 -10.84 16.18 6.13
CA LYS A 45 -11.45 14.86 6.28
C LYS A 45 -11.70 14.26 4.89
N ILE A 46 -11.15 13.09 4.64
CA ILE A 46 -11.38 12.34 3.42
C ILE A 46 -12.77 11.69 3.50
N LYS A 47 -13.58 11.85 2.46
CA LYS A 47 -14.79 11.04 2.28
C LYS A 47 -14.38 9.69 1.69
N VAL A 48 -14.62 8.63 2.44
CA VAL A 48 -14.33 7.25 2.03
C VAL A 48 -15.18 6.91 0.81
N LYS A 49 -14.56 6.29 -0.19
CA LYS A 49 -15.21 5.76 -1.39
C LYS A 49 -15.17 4.23 -1.38
N ARG A 50 -16.21 3.60 -1.90
CA ARG A 50 -16.40 2.15 -1.97
C ARG A 50 -16.10 1.61 -3.38
N PRO A 51 -15.86 0.29 -3.53
CA PRO A 51 -15.78 -0.34 -4.85
C PRO A 51 -16.98 0.01 -5.73
N GLY A 52 -16.70 0.37 -6.98
CA GLY A 52 -17.67 0.85 -7.96
C GLY A 52 -17.83 2.37 -8.00
N GLU A 53 -17.42 3.11 -6.97
CA GLU A 53 -17.49 4.57 -6.97
C GLU A 53 -16.32 5.22 -7.73
N LYS A 54 -16.60 6.37 -8.36
CA LYS A 54 -15.56 7.14 -9.06
C LYS A 54 -14.49 7.62 -8.09
N GLY A 55 -13.24 7.24 -8.35
CA GLY A 55 -12.08 7.62 -7.54
C GLY A 55 -11.71 6.59 -6.47
N PHE A 56 -12.40 5.44 -6.42
CA PHE A 56 -11.90 4.25 -5.72
C PHE A 56 -11.10 3.36 -6.69
N VAL A 57 -9.96 2.84 -6.24
CA VAL A 57 -9.12 1.92 -7.03
C VAL A 57 -8.65 0.71 -6.22
N PHE A 58 -8.49 -0.43 -6.89
CA PHE A 58 -7.66 -1.52 -6.39
C PHE A 58 -6.21 -1.32 -6.85
N VAL A 59 -5.25 -1.66 -5.99
CA VAL A 59 -3.82 -1.54 -6.30
C VAL A 59 -3.17 -2.91 -6.17
N VAL A 60 -2.41 -3.31 -7.19
CA VAL A 60 -1.63 -4.57 -7.19
C VAL A 60 -0.20 -4.30 -7.63
N GLY A 61 0.75 -5.13 -7.19
CA GLY A 61 2.13 -5.09 -7.67
C GLY A 61 2.68 -6.49 -7.87
N SER A 62 3.41 -6.72 -8.95
CA SER A 62 4.02 -8.03 -9.24
C SER A 62 5.28 -7.89 -10.09
N ASN A 63 6.17 -8.86 -10.00
CA ASN A 63 7.25 -9.08 -10.95
C ASN A 63 6.94 -10.31 -11.82
N LYS A 64 7.80 -10.60 -12.81
CA LYS A 64 7.62 -11.74 -13.72
C LYS A 64 7.54 -13.10 -13.03
N SER A 65 8.24 -13.29 -11.91
CA SER A 65 8.25 -14.57 -11.18
C SER A 65 6.90 -14.87 -10.52
N PHE A 66 6.11 -13.85 -10.22
CA PHE A 66 4.77 -13.97 -9.63
C PHE A 66 3.64 -13.74 -10.63
N PHE A 67 3.92 -13.74 -11.94
CA PHE A 67 2.92 -13.40 -12.97
C PHE A 67 1.68 -14.31 -12.96
N ASN A 68 1.82 -15.60 -12.62
CA ASN A 68 0.67 -16.49 -12.48
C ASN A 68 -0.27 -16.08 -11.35
N TYR A 69 0.27 -15.65 -10.20
CA TYR A 69 -0.54 -15.13 -9.10
C TYR A 69 -1.18 -13.79 -9.45
N LEU A 70 -0.46 -12.94 -10.20
CA LEU A 70 -1.01 -11.70 -10.74
C LEU A 70 -2.24 -11.98 -11.61
N ARG A 71 -2.18 -12.97 -12.52
CA ARG A 71 -3.33 -13.38 -13.33
C ARG A 71 -4.52 -13.77 -12.45
N THR A 72 -4.28 -14.58 -11.41
CA THR A 72 -5.33 -15.02 -10.49
C THR A 72 -6.02 -13.85 -9.80
N VAL A 73 -5.26 -12.90 -9.23
CA VAL A 73 -5.88 -11.75 -8.54
C VAL A 73 -6.60 -10.83 -9.52
N LEU A 74 -6.07 -10.61 -10.74
CA LEU A 74 -6.73 -9.77 -11.74
C LEU A 74 -8.06 -10.39 -12.20
N VAL A 75 -8.08 -11.68 -12.51
CA VAL A 75 -9.32 -12.42 -12.86
C VAL A 75 -10.30 -12.37 -11.70
N ASN A 76 -9.82 -12.58 -10.47
CA ASN A 76 -10.67 -12.53 -9.28
C ASN A 76 -11.33 -11.15 -9.10
N LEU A 77 -10.55 -10.07 -9.16
CA LEU A 77 -11.05 -8.70 -9.04
C LEU A 77 -12.07 -8.38 -10.13
N LYS A 78 -11.81 -8.77 -11.39
CA LYS A 78 -12.75 -8.53 -12.50
C LYS A 78 -14.01 -9.38 -12.41
N ARG A 79 -13.91 -10.61 -11.91
CA ARG A 79 -15.08 -11.47 -11.65
C ARG A 79 -15.99 -10.88 -10.57
N VAL A 80 -15.42 -10.34 -9.49
CA VAL A 80 -16.18 -9.86 -8.33
C VAL A 80 -16.67 -8.43 -8.50
N PHE A 81 -15.86 -7.53 -9.04
CA PHE A 81 -16.15 -6.09 -9.11
C PHE A 81 -16.43 -5.58 -10.54
N GLY A 82 -16.28 -6.44 -11.55
CA GLY A 82 -16.58 -6.13 -12.94
C GLY A 82 -15.55 -5.23 -13.64
N CYS A 83 -15.74 -5.03 -14.94
CA CYS A 83 -14.83 -4.23 -15.76
C CYS A 83 -14.90 -2.73 -15.51
N LYS A 84 -15.95 -2.19 -14.87
CA LYS A 84 -16.04 -0.76 -14.53
C LYS A 84 -15.10 -0.34 -13.40
N GLN A 85 -14.63 -1.31 -12.61
CA GLN A 85 -13.76 -1.05 -11.48
C GLN A 85 -12.31 -0.88 -11.94
N LYS A 86 -11.75 0.31 -11.72
CA LYS A 86 -10.36 0.62 -12.03
C LYS A 86 -9.38 -0.13 -11.12
N ILE A 87 -8.32 -0.65 -11.72
CA ILE A 87 -7.17 -1.27 -11.06
C ILE A 87 -5.91 -0.51 -11.48
N ILE A 88 -5.04 -0.18 -10.52
CA ILE A 88 -3.68 0.29 -10.79
C ILE A 88 -2.71 -0.85 -10.49
N GLY A 89 -2.01 -1.30 -11.51
CA GLY A 89 -1.01 -2.35 -11.38
C GLY A 89 0.41 -1.80 -11.52
N PHE A 90 1.34 -2.34 -10.75
CA PHE A 90 2.76 -1.98 -10.80
C PHE A 90 3.63 -3.16 -11.23
N ASP A 91 4.42 -2.95 -12.27
CA ASP A 91 5.52 -3.82 -12.65
C ASP A 91 6.71 -3.59 -11.73
N LEU A 92 6.95 -4.57 -10.88
CA LEU A 92 8.08 -4.65 -9.97
C LEU A 92 9.31 -5.28 -10.64
N GLY A 93 9.21 -5.71 -11.90
CA GLY A 93 10.33 -6.12 -12.73
C GLY A 93 9.99 -7.24 -13.70
N GLY A 94 10.30 -7.03 -14.98
CA GLY A 94 10.35 -8.06 -15.99
C GLY A 94 9.03 -8.34 -16.71
N ILE A 95 7.91 -7.73 -16.33
CA ILE A 95 6.62 -7.98 -17.00
C ILE A 95 6.51 -7.14 -18.28
N ASN A 96 6.88 -5.86 -18.22
CA ASN A 96 6.87 -4.96 -19.38
C ASN A 96 7.90 -5.36 -20.45
N GLU A 97 8.99 -6.00 -20.03
CA GLU A 97 10.04 -6.47 -20.93
C GLU A 97 9.63 -7.76 -21.69
N GLU A 98 8.65 -8.51 -21.18
CA GLU A 98 8.19 -9.77 -21.77
C GLU A 98 6.95 -9.55 -22.64
N ILE A 99 7.12 -9.58 -23.96
CA ILE A 99 6.09 -9.25 -24.95
C ILE A 99 4.77 -10.00 -24.70
N LYS A 100 4.83 -11.29 -24.36
CA LYS A 100 3.63 -12.11 -24.10
C LYS A 100 2.90 -11.65 -22.83
N MET A 101 3.64 -11.41 -21.74
CA MET A 101 3.06 -10.96 -20.48
C MET A 101 2.45 -9.57 -20.62
N LYS A 102 3.16 -8.65 -21.28
CA LYS A 102 2.66 -7.29 -21.55
C LYS A 102 1.37 -7.31 -22.35
N LYS A 103 1.29 -8.12 -23.41
CA LYS A 103 0.06 -8.30 -24.20
C LYS A 103 -1.10 -8.76 -23.35
N GLU A 104 -0.90 -9.70 -22.43
CA GLU A 104 -1.96 -10.17 -21.54
C GLU A 104 -2.44 -9.08 -20.58
N ILE A 105 -1.52 -8.30 -20.02
CA ILE A 105 -1.83 -7.16 -19.16
C ILE A 105 -2.65 -6.11 -19.90
N ASP A 106 -2.30 -5.81 -21.15
CA ASP A 106 -2.98 -4.81 -21.98
C ASP A 106 -4.41 -5.19 -22.36
N LEU A 107 -4.77 -6.48 -22.25
CA LEU A 107 -6.12 -6.97 -22.50
C LEU A 107 -7.05 -6.82 -21.29
N VAL A 108 -6.53 -6.49 -20.11
CA VAL A 108 -7.34 -6.35 -18.90
C VAL A 108 -8.06 -5.00 -18.91
N CYS A 109 -9.40 -5.03 -19.00
CA CYS A 109 -10.25 -3.85 -18.95
C CYS A 109 -9.97 -2.98 -17.71
N GLU A 110 -9.97 -1.66 -17.83
CA GLU A 110 -9.75 -0.71 -16.72
C GLU A 110 -8.54 -1.06 -15.82
N LEU A 111 -7.48 -1.62 -16.40
CA LEU A 111 -6.19 -1.80 -15.75
C LEU A 111 -5.23 -0.72 -16.25
N GLU A 112 -4.71 0.07 -15.33
CA GLU A 112 -3.60 0.97 -15.60
C GLU A 112 -2.31 0.31 -15.11
N TRP A 113 -1.44 -0.08 -16.04
CA TRP A 113 -0.19 -0.75 -15.72
C TRP A 113 0.99 0.22 -15.73
N ARG A 114 1.68 0.35 -14.61
CA ARG A 114 2.77 1.31 -14.38
C ARG A 114 4.08 0.57 -14.11
N LYS A 115 5.21 1.15 -14.51
CA LYS A 115 6.54 0.64 -14.12
C LYS A 115 6.96 1.27 -12.80
N PHE A 116 7.40 0.45 -11.85
CA PHE A 116 8.01 0.96 -10.62
C PHE A 116 9.47 1.38 -10.87
N ASP A 117 9.81 2.61 -10.49
CA ASP A 117 11.13 3.19 -10.73
C ASP A 117 12.12 2.77 -9.63
N TRP A 118 12.75 1.61 -9.82
CA TRP A 118 13.78 1.10 -8.93
C TRP A 118 15.06 1.95 -8.91
N ASN A 119 15.32 2.76 -9.93
CA ASN A 119 16.58 3.50 -10.07
C ASN A 119 16.71 4.62 -9.02
N ILE A 120 15.59 5.17 -8.59
CA ILE A 120 15.56 6.21 -7.56
C ILE A 120 15.45 5.65 -6.13
N MET A 121 15.32 4.33 -6.00
CA MET A 121 15.10 3.68 -4.71
C MET A 121 16.45 3.36 -4.04
N PRO A 122 16.60 3.61 -2.72
CA PRO A 122 17.77 3.18 -1.98
C PRO A 122 17.89 1.65 -2.00
N LYS A 123 19.11 1.11 -2.00
CA LYS A 123 19.35 -0.35 -2.01
C LYS A 123 18.61 -1.09 -0.87
N SER A 124 18.42 -0.45 0.28
CA SER A 124 17.65 -1.00 1.40
C SER A 124 16.19 -1.30 1.06
N VAL A 125 15.61 -0.59 0.09
CA VAL A 125 14.21 -0.75 -0.38
C VAL A 125 14.08 -1.85 -1.43
N HIS A 126 15.18 -2.20 -2.11
CA HIS A 126 15.20 -3.27 -3.13
C HIS A 126 15.05 -4.66 -2.53
N SER A 127 15.23 -4.81 -1.22
CA SER A 127 15.03 -6.10 -0.55
C SER A 127 13.57 -6.54 -0.62
N SER A 128 13.34 -7.69 -1.26
CA SER A 128 12.04 -8.36 -1.29
C SER A 128 11.61 -8.89 0.06
N GLN A 129 12.52 -9.03 1.03
CA GLN A 129 12.21 -9.58 2.36
C GLN A 129 11.29 -8.67 3.17
N PHE A 130 11.43 -7.36 3.02
CA PHE A 130 10.70 -6.38 3.83
C PHE A 130 9.55 -5.72 3.08
N PHE A 131 9.47 -5.91 1.75
CA PHE A 131 8.46 -5.27 0.89
C PHE A 131 8.32 -3.75 1.12
N ALA A 132 9.42 -3.10 1.50
CA ALA A 132 9.43 -1.69 1.89
C ALA A 132 8.99 -0.76 0.75
N TRP A 133 9.18 -1.21 -0.50
CA TRP A 133 8.72 -0.53 -1.71
C TRP A 133 7.19 -0.28 -1.73
N LYS A 134 6.38 -1.09 -1.01
CA LYS A 134 4.92 -0.92 -0.94
C LYS A 134 4.53 0.47 -0.41
N ILE A 135 5.30 1.03 0.53
CA ILE A 135 5.02 2.35 1.11
C ILE A 135 5.12 3.44 0.04
N PHE A 136 6.10 3.37 -0.85
CA PHE A 136 6.28 4.36 -1.93
C PHE A 136 5.16 4.27 -2.96
N ILE A 137 4.70 3.05 -3.28
CA ILE A 137 3.54 2.88 -4.15
C ILE A 137 2.28 3.45 -3.48
N MET A 138 2.03 3.10 -2.23
CA MET A 138 0.88 3.64 -1.49
C MET A 138 0.92 5.17 -1.43
N ALA A 139 2.09 5.77 -1.18
CA ALA A 139 2.27 7.22 -1.17
C ALA A 139 1.97 7.86 -2.53
N GLN A 140 2.44 7.25 -3.62
CA GLN A 140 2.10 7.68 -4.97
C GLN A 140 0.60 7.59 -5.22
N ILE A 141 -0.04 6.49 -4.85
CA ILE A 141 -1.49 6.31 -5.02
C ILE A 141 -2.28 7.33 -4.18
N PHE A 142 -1.89 7.59 -2.93
CA PHE A 142 -2.54 8.62 -2.10
C PHE A 142 -2.43 10.03 -2.68
N SER A 143 -1.45 10.31 -3.54
CA SER A 143 -1.36 11.59 -4.23
C SER A 143 -2.37 11.77 -5.37
N GLU A 144 -3.03 10.68 -5.79
CA GLU A 144 -3.96 10.62 -6.92
C GLU A 144 -5.38 10.18 -6.51
N PHE A 145 -5.49 9.36 -5.46
CA PHE A 145 -6.73 8.72 -5.04
C PHE A 145 -6.94 8.83 -3.53
N ASP A 146 -8.15 9.24 -3.16
CA ASP A 146 -8.58 9.39 -1.75
C ASP A 146 -8.80 8.06 -1.04
N THR A 147 -9.16 7.01 -1.78
CA THR A 147 -9.47 5.70 -1.21
C THR A 147 -9.05 4.59 -2.18
N PHE A 148 -8.32 3.61 -1.66
CA PHE A 148 -7.91 2.44 -2.41
C PHE A 148 -7.77 1.23 -1.50
N ILE A 149 -7.71 0.04 -2.10
CA ILE A 149 -7.31 -1.19 -1.41
C ILE A 149 -6.05 -1.73 -2.07
N TRP A 150 -5.00 -1.95 -1.27
CA TRP A 150 -3.84 -2.72 -1.68
C TRP A 150 -4.19 -4.21 -1.66
N CYS A 151 -3.97 -4.88 -2.78
CA CYS A 151 -4.17 -6.32 -2.93
C CYS A 151 -2.84 -6.99 -3.23
N ASP A 152 -2.38 -7.84 -2.30
CA ASP A 152 -1.32 -8.79 -2.63
C ASP A 152 -1.84 -9.80 -3.66
N THR A 153 -0.94 -10.35 -4.47
CA THR A 153 -1.30 -11.29 -5.55
C THR A 153 -1.90 -12.60 -5.05
N SER A 154 -1.81 -12.88 -3.75
CA SER A 154 -2.46 -14.01 -3.08
C SER A 154 -3.89 -13.73 -2.60
N ILE A 155 -4.35 -12.48 -2.63
CA ILE A 155 -5.69 -12.12 -2.18
C ILE A 155 -6.75 -12.64 -3.16
N GLN A 156 -7.82 -13.18 -2.60
CA GLN A 156 -9.01 -13.57 -3.33
C GLN A 156 -10.26 -13.06 -2.62
N PHE A 157 -11.12 -12.39 -3.38
CA PHE A 157 -12.46 -12.01 -2.95
C PHE A 157 -13.45 -13.10 -3.39
N VAL A 158 -14.33 -13.50 -2.48
CA VAL A 158 -15.44 -14.40 -2.80
C VAL A 158 -16.58 -13.60 -3.43
N GLU A 159 -16.92 -12.47 -2.80
CA GLU A 159 -18.01 -11.58 -3.17
C GLU A 159 -17.69 -10.13 -2.77
N ALA A 160 -18.36 -9.16 -3.42
CA ALA A 160 -18.12 -7.73 -3.17
C ALA A 160 -18.63 -7.28 -1.79
N SER A 161 -19.70 -7.90 -1.30
CA SER A 161 -20.31 -7.64 0.02
C SER A 161 -19.38 -7.90 1.20
N ALA A 162 -18.34 -8.73 1.03
CA ALA A 162 -17.36 -9.01 2.06
C ALA A 162 -16.64 -7.75 2.58
N LEU A 163 -16.59 -6.67 1.79
CA LEU A 163 -15.98 -5.41 2.18
C LEU A 163 -16.95 -4.45 2.89
N ILE A 164 -18.27 -4.67 2.83
CA ILE A 164 -19.26 -3.74 3.39
C ILE A 164 -19.03 -3.47 4.89
N PRO A 165 -18.87 -4.49 5.76
CA PRO A 165 -18.67 -4.25 7.18
C PRO A 165 -17.43 -3.42 7.50
N LEU A 166 -16.39 -3.56 6.66
CA LEU A 166 -15.15 -2.79 6.78
C LEU A 166 -15.41 -1.31 6.48
N PHE A 167 -16.08 -1.00 5.36
CA PHE A 167 -16.40 0.37 4.97
C PHE A 167 -17.35 1.04 5.97
N ASP A 168 -18.39 0.33 6.41
CA ASP A 168 -19.33 0.84 7.42
C ASP A 168 -18.61 1.20 8.72
N SER A 169 -17.65 0.36 9.15
CA SER A 169 -16.83 0.59 10.35
C SER A 169 -15.86 1.76 10.22
N ILE A 170 -15.35 2.04 9.01
CA ILE A 170 -14.50 3.21 8.77
C ILE A 170 -15.35 4.48 8.78
N GLU A 171 -16.49 4.46 8.08
CA GLU A 171 -17.36 5.63 7.92
C GLU A 171 -17.99 6.05 9.25
N ASN A 172 -18.38 5.09 10.09
CA ASN A 172 -18.93 5.36 11.43
C ASN A 172 -17.85 5.70 12.47
N GLY A 173 -16.56 5.62 12.11
CA GLY A 173 -15.44 5.92 13.00
C GLY A 173 -15.14 4.85 14.06
N SER A 174 -15.70 3.64 13.92
CA SER A 174 -15.42 2.51 14.83
C SER A 174 -14.01 1.94 14.63
N ILE A 175 -13.44 2.08 13.42
CA ILE A 175 -12.05 1.72 13.12
C ILE A 175 -11.32 2.84 12.40
N SER A 176 -9.99 2.76 12.40
CA SER A 176 -9.10 3.66 11.66
C SER A 176 -9.38 3.60 10.15
N PRO A 177 -9.32 4.74 9.42
CA PRO A 177 -9.38 4.76 7.95
C PRO A 177 -8.25 4.01 7.25
N VAL A 178 -7.16 3.73 7.98
CA VAL A 178 -6.12 2.79 7.56
C VAL A 178 -6.34 1.49 8.33
N VAL A 179 -6.68 0.43 7.61
CA VAL A 179 -6.87 -0.91 8.17
C VAL A 179 -5.83 -1.84 7.57
N LEU A 180 -5.06 -2.49 8.44
CA LEU A 180 -4.12 -3.54 8.10
C LEU A 180 -4.65 -4.84 8.72
N PRO A 181 -5.49 -5.61 8.01
CA PRO A 181 -5.98 -6.87 8.56
C PRO A 181 -4.79 -7.83 8.78
N SER A 182 -4.48 -8.16 10.05
CA SER A 182 -3.53 -9.23 10.43
C SER A 182 -4.29 -10.56 10.61
N ASP A 183 -3.74 -11.77 10.39
CA ASP A 183 -2.58 -12.37 11.08
C ASP A 183 -1.66 -13.23 10.17
N ASN A 184 -1.85 -13.20 8.86
CA ASN A 184 -1.02 -13.98 7.95
C ASN A 184 0.29 -13.22 7.66
N HIS A 185 1.41 -13.95 7.65
CA HIS A 185 2.80 -13.48 7.62
C HIS A 185 3.22 -12.71 6.33
N HIS A 186 2.31 -11.98 5.69
CA HIS A 186 2.46 -11.29 4.40
C HIS A 186 2.10 -9.79 4.44
N GLY A 187 2.21 -9.13 5.60
CA GLY A 187 2.00 -7.68 5.76
C GLY A 187 3.24 -6.95 6.26
N ILE A 188 3.34 -5.65 5.97
CA ILE A 188 4.35 -4.73 6.53
C ILE A 188 4.20 -4.78 8.04
N ARG A 189 5.09 -5.54 8.70
CA ARG A 189 4.92 -5.89 10.11
C ARG A 189 4.94 -4.68 11.03
N PHE A 190 5.53 -3.56 10.61
CA PHE A 190 5.48 -2.29 11.32
C PHE A 190 5.67 -1.12 10.33
N ALA A 191 4.66 -0.29 10.15
CA ALA A 191 4.82 1.10 9.72
C ALA A 191 4.30 1.96 10.88
N THR A 192 5.19 2.31 11.81
CA THR A 192 4.85 3.18 12.92
C THR A 192 4.84 4.63 12.44
N ASN A 193 3.66 5.26 12.44
CA ASN A 193 3.55 6.71 12.57
C ASN A 193 3.73 7.07 14.07
N PRO A 194 4.60 8.02 14.44
CA PRO A 194 4.79 8.46 15.83
C PRO A 194 3.60 9.16 16.50
N SER A 195 2.52 9.51 15.79
CA SER A 195 1.40 10.24 16.41
C SER A 195 0.29 9.32 16.93
N ARG A 196 0.58 8.55 17.99
CA ARG A 196 -0.47 8.10 18.93
C ARG A 196 -0.56 9.13 20.06
N ARG A 197 -1.63 9.94 20.06
CA ARG A 197 -2.17 10.43 21.34
C ARG A 197 -2.80 9.22 22.04
N ILE A 198 -2.22 8.88 23.19
CA ILE A 198 -2.84 8.09 24.25
C ILE A 198 -3.75 9.05 25.03
#